data_AF-A0AAI9Y646-F1
#
_entry.id   AF-A0AAI9Y646-F1
#
_cell.length_a   1.000
_cell.length_b   1.000
_cell.length_c   1.000
_cell.angle_alpha   90.00
_cell.angle_beta   90.00
_cell.angle_gamma   90.00
#
_symmetry.space_group_name_H-M   'P 1'
#
loop_
_entity.id
_entity.type
_entity.pdbx_description
1 polymer ?
#
loop_
_entity_poly.entity_id
_entity_poly.type
_entity_poly.pdbx_seq_one_letter_code
_entity_poly.pdbx_strand_id
1 'polypeptide(L)'
;MPGGSTSSDESVPPFIPSSAETFTSSYFSTSSPVLKHGSIAAIPDSISSSHGVFEMSINGVVAYNVAVFVSTLFLLEAGADKFVDNTAIVARCTGIPDTLIALITAGAEWEELAVVVTALAQGRASLALGNIVGSAISNILGAFSLGLIFRKQGDAVEFDRSARIYSLLLLVITTAVIPISTCHVRSFGRSPASS
;
A
#
# COMPACT_ATOMS: atom_id res chain seq x y z
N MET A 1 -63.95 -42.61 -3.40
CA MET A 1 -62.62 -42.60 -2.76
C MET A 1 -61.54 -42.75 -3.84
N PRO A 2 -60.79 -41.67 -4.09
CA PRO A 2 -59.32 -41.70 -4.24
C PRO A 2 -58.66 -40.60 -3.38
N GLY A 3 -57.45 -40.81 -2.82
CA GLY A 3 -56.16 -40.24 -3.29
C GLY A 3 -55.97 -38.78 -2.81
N GLY A 4 -54.85 -38.28 -2.28
CA GLY A 4 -53.47 -38.68 -2.10
C GLY A 4 -52.76 -37.56 -1.30
N SER A 5 -51.47 -37.75 -1.03
CA SER A 5 -50.56 -37.12 -0.08
C SER A 5 -50.12 -35.65 -0.31
N THR A 6 -49.35 -35.13 0.67
CA THR A 6 -48.34 -34.03 0.63
C THR A 6 -48.88 -32.60 0.74
N SER A 7 -48.23 -31.59 1.34
CA SER A 7 -46.94 -31.42 2.04
C SER A 7 -46.98 -30.02 2.68
N SER A 8 -46.20 -29.83 3.75
CA SER A 8 -45.98 -28.57 4.45
C SER A 8 -45.59 -27.43 3.52
N ASP A 9 -46.36 -26.34 3.51
CA ASP A 9 -45.91 -25.03 3.01
C ASP A 9 -45.76 -24.09 4.21
N GLU A 10 -44.59 -24.20 4.84
CA GLU A 10 -44.09 -23.21 5.79
C GLU A 10 -43.63 -21.99 4.97
N SER A 11 -44.41 -20.92 5.05
CA SER A 11 -44.15 -19.65 4.39
C SER A 11 -42.91 -18.97 4.98
N VAL A 12 -41.74 -19.29 4.45
CA VAL A 12 -40.48 -18.59 4.71
C VAL A 12 -40.56 -17.20 4.04
N PRO A 13 -40.40 -16.08 4.78
CA PRO A 13 -40.40 -14.75 4.17
C PRO A 13 -39.18 -14.58 3.25
N PRO A 14 -39.28 -13.76 2.19
CA PRO A 14 -38.18 -13.55 1.25
C PRO A 14 -36.96 -12.95 1.97
N PHE A 15 -35.82 -13.61 1.80
CA PHE A 15 -34.52 -13.17 2.31
C PHE A 15 -34.16 -11.83 1.65
N ILE A 16 -34.17 -10.74 2.41
CA ILE A 16 -33.70 -9.45 1.93
C ILE A 16 -32.16 -9.51 1.96
N PRO A 17 -31.47 -9.48 0.81
CA PRO A 17 -30.01 -9.48 0.82
C PRO A 17 -29.51 -8.19 1.49
N SER A 18 -28.55 -8.35 2.40
CA SER A 18 -27.88 -7.25 3.09
C SER A 18 -27.19 -6.34 2.06
N SER A 19 -27.20 -5.03 2.32
CA SER A 19 -26.70 -3.96 1.43
C SER A 19 -25.26 -4.16 0.92
N ALA A 20 -24.50 -5.09 1.49
CA ALA A 20 -23.18 -5.49 1.01
C ALA A 20 -23.23 -6.34 -0.28
N GLU A 21 -24.23 -7.20 -0.48
CA GLU A 21 -24.34 -8.08 -1.67
C GLU A 21 -24.83 -7.32 -2.91
N THR A 22 -25.69 -6.32 -2.72
CA THR A 22 -26.12 -5.40 -3.79
C THR A 22 -24.94 -4.55 -4.30
N PHE A 23 -23.96 -4.27 -3.44
CA PHE A 23 -22.80 -3.45 -3.78
C PHE A 23 -21.72 -4.23 -4.54
N THR A 24 -21.53 -5.51 -4.24
CA THR A 24 -20.56 -6.35 -4.97
C THR A 24 -21.03 -6.71 -6.38
N SER A 25 -22.34 -6.90 -6.59
CA SER A 25 -22.89 -7.22 -7.93
C SER A 25 -22.79 -6.06 -8.93
N SER A 26 -22.87 -4.82 -8.44
CA SER A 26 -22.80 -3.61 -9.28
C SER A 26 -21.38 -3.28 -9.78
N TYR A 27 -20.33 -3.73 -9.08
CA TYR A 27 -18.94 -3.55 -9.53
C TYR A 27 -18.46 -4.63 -10.52
N PHE A 28 -19.01 -5.85 -10.46
CA PHE A 28 -18.58 -6.95 -11.35
C PHE A 28 -19.23 -6.89 -12.75
N SER A 29 -20.25 -6.05 -12.95
CA SER A 29 -20.98 -5.92 -14.22
C SER A 29 -20.56 -4.72 -15.08
N THR A 30 -19.31 -4.25 -14.98
CA THR A 30 -18.79 -3.15 -15.82
C THR A 30 -17.44 -3.47 -16.44
N SER A 31 -17.30 -4.64 -17.06
CA SER A 31 -16.17 -4.96 -17.95
C SER A 31 -16.58 -6.01 -18.99
N SER A 32 -17.52 -5.67 -19.86
CA SER A 32 -17.75 -6.39 -21.12
C SER A 32 -18.28 -5.38 -22.13
N PRO A 33 -17.51 -4.99 -23.16
CA PRO A 33 -18.04 -4.14 -24.22
C PRO A 33 -19.05 -4.96 -25.02
N VAL A 34 -20.33 -4.74 -24.72
CA VAL A 34 -21.45 -5.20 -25.54
C VAL A 34 -21.34 -4.50 -26.89
N LEU A 35 -20.89 -5.24 -27.90
CA LEU A 35 -20.92 -4.85 -29.30
C LEU A 35 -22.38 -4.67 -29.73
N LYS A 36 -22.88 -3.43 -29.68
CA LYS A 36 -24.12 -3.07 -30.35
C LYS A 36 -23.90 -3.14 -31.85
N HIS A 37 -24.64 -4.04 -32.49
CA HIS A 37 -24.87 -4.06 -33.93
C HIS A 37 -25.31 -2.67 -34.41
N GLY A 38 -24.60 -2.11 -35.40
CA GLY A 38 -25.06 -0.98 -36.21
C GLY A 38 -24.14 0.23 -36.19
N SER A 39 -23.39 0.39 -37.28
CA SER A 39 -22.73 1.62 -37.74
C SER A 39 -21.41 2.02 -37.03
N ILE A 40 -20.29 1.58 -37.61
CA ILE A 40 -18.99 2.26 -37.44
C ILE A 40 -18.54 2.70 -38.84
N ALA A 41 -18.56 4.01 -39.03
CA ALA A 41 -17.93 4.69 -40.14
C ALA A 41 -16.46 4.25 -40.24
N ALA A 42 -16.02 3.95 -41.46
CA ALA A 42 -14.65 3.59 -41.80
C ALA A 42 -13.65 4.54 -41.13
N ILE A 43 -12.91 4.03 -40.15
CA ILE A 43 -11.73 4.69 -39.59
C ILE A 43 -10.63 4.54 -40.65
N PRO A 44 -10.01 5.62 -41.14
CA PRO A 44 -8.95 5.51 -42.15
C PRO A 44 -7.75 4.75 -41.58
N ASP A 45 -7.26 3.77 -42.34
CA ASP A 45 -6.20 2.81 -41.99
C ASP A 45 -4.80 3.44 -41.73
N SER A 46 -4.70 4.78 -41.73
CA SER A 46 -3.43 5.51 -41.67
C SER A 46 -2.97 5.91 -40.27
N ILE A 47 -3.63 5.46 -39.20
CA ILE A 47 -3.15 5.57 -37.81
C ILE A 47 -2.93 4.16 -37.22
N SER A 48 -2.35 3.26 -38.00
CA SER A 48 -1.99 1.90 -37.59
C SER A 48 -0.49 1.64 -37.67
N SER A 49 0.35 2.68 -37.54
CA SER A 49 1.78 2.56 -37.81
C SER A 49 2.71 3.26 -36.82
N SER A 50 2.24 3.57 -35.60
CA SER A 50 3.11 4.03 -34.51
C SER A 50 2.54 3.69 -33.13
N HIS A 51 2.45 2.39 -32.82
CA HIS A 51 2.61 1.93 -31.44
C HIS A 51 2.95 0.43 -31.45
N GLY A 52 4.21 0.12 -31.77
CA GLY A 52 4.77 -1.23 -31.67
C GLY A 52 4.97 -1.66 -30.21
N VAL A 53 3.88 -1.74 -29.45
CA VAL A 53 3.87 -2.54 -28.22
C VAL A 53 3.59 -3.95 -28.70
N PHE A 54 4.67 -4.73 -28.79
CA PHE A 54 4.69 -6.16 -29.15
C PHE A 54 3.36 -6.86 -28.85
N GLU A 55 2.75 -7.48 -29.86
CA GLU A 55 1.79 -8.57 -29.69
C GLU A 55 2.53 -9.74 -29.03
N MET A 56 2.74 -9.58 -27.73
CA MET A 56 3.36 -10.55 -26.88
C MET A 56 2.30 -11.60 -26.59
N SER A 57 2.55 -12.85 -26.97
CA SER A 57 1.69 -13.98 -26.60
C SER A 57 1.33 -13.88 -25.10
N ILE A 58 0.14 -14.30 -24.68
CA ILE A 58 -0.26 -14.31 -23.26
C ILE A 58 0.85 -14.92 -22.37
N ASN A 59 1.49 -16.00 -22.87
CA ASN A 59 2.62 -16.63 -22.21
C ASN A 59 3.86 -15.73 -22.13
N GLY A 60 4.11 -14.93 -23.16
CA GLY A 60 5.16 -13.92 -23.19
C GLY A 60 4.88 -12.76 -22.23
N VAL A 61 3.65 -12.26 -22.14
CA VAL A 61 3.30 -11.17 -21.18
C VAL A 61 3.50 -11.66 -19.75
N VAL A 62 3.04 -12.88 -19.45
CA VAL A 62 3.25 -13.51 -18.14
C VAL A 62 4.74 -13.71 -17.88
N ALA A 63 5.49 -14.27 -18.82
CA ALA A 63 6.93 -14.47 -18.67
C ALA A 63 7.68 -13.15 -18.46
N TYR A 64 7.29 -12.07 -19.14
CA TYR A 64 7.87 -10.75 -18.98
C TYR A 64 7.58 -10.16 -17.60
N ASN A 65 6.32 -10.21 -17.14
CA ASN A 65 5.97 -9.71 -15.82
C ASN A 65 6.72 -10.48 -14.72
N VAL A 66 6.85 -11.80 -14.85
CA VAL A 66 7.64 -12.62 -13.94
C VAL A 66 9.13 -12.26 -14.01
N ALA A 67 9.68 -12.09 -15.21
CA ALA A 67 11.09 -11.71 -15.39
C ALA A 67 11.39 -10.34 -14.79
N VAL A 68 10.53 -9.34 -15.01
CA VAL A 68 10.66 -8.02 -14.42
C VAL A 68 10.53 -8.10 -12.90
N PHE A 69 9.54 -8.82 -12.38
CA PHE A 69 9.37 -9.00 -10.93
C PHE A 69 10.63 -9.58 -10.28
N VAL A 70 11.14 -10.70 -10.82
CA VAL A 70 12.35 -11.34 -10.30
C VAL A 70 13.57 -10.43 -10.44
N SER A 71 13.75 -9.78 -11.60
CA SER A 71 14.85 -8.84 -11.81
C SER A 71 14.80 -7.65 -10.86
N THR A 72 13.61 -7.12 -10.56
CA THR A 72 13.44 -6.02 -9.61
C THR A 72 13.77 -6.48 -8.20
N LEU A 73 13.40 -7.69 -7.78
CA LEU A 73 13.79 -8.21 -6.46
C LEU A 73 15.31 -8.30 -6.31
N PHE A 74 16.01 -8.87 -7.30
CA PHE A 74 17.48 -8.94 -7.28
C PHE A 74 18.13 -7.55 -7.28
N LEU A 75 17.60 -6.62 -8.07
CA LEU A 75 18.12 -5.25 -8.13
C LEU A 75 17.87 -4.50 -6.81
N LEU A 76 16.74 -4.75 -6.15
CA LEU A 76 16.40 -4.15 -4.87
C LEU A 76 17.33 -4.65 -3.77
N GLU A 77 17.58 -5.97 -3.70
CA GLU A 77 18.52 -6.57 -2.75
C GLU A 77 19.94 -6.03 -2.95
N ALA A 78 20.46 -6.11 -4.18
CA ALA A 78 21.79 -5.60 -4.50
C ALA A 78 21.92 -4.07 -4.33
N GLY A 79 20.82 -3.35 -4.55
CA GLY A 79 20.72 -1.91 -4.33
C GLY A 79 20.73 -1.56 -2.85
N ALA A 80 20.00 -2.30 -2.03
CA ALA A 80 19.94 -2.11 -0.58
C ALA A 80 21.30 -2.34 0.08
N ASP A 81 22.00 -3.43 -0.26
CA ASP A 81 23.34 -3.71 0.26
C ASP A 81 24.33 -2.59 -0.07
N LYS A 82 24.35 -2.17 -1.34
CA LYS A 82 25.21 -1.05 -1.77
C LYS A 82 24.80 0.26 -1.09
N PHE A 83 23.51 0.52 -0.92
CA PHE A 83 23.03 1.72 -0.26
C PHE A 83 23.52 1.76 1.19
N VAL A 84 23.38 0.67 1.94
CA VAL A 84 23.84 0.57 3.33
C VAL A 84 25.36 0.73 3.42
N ASP A 85 26.13 0.06 2.57
CA ASP A 85 27.59 0.16 2.55
C ASP A 85 28.08 1.59 2.30
N ASN A 86 27.51 2.25 1.29
CA ASN A 86 27.87 3.63 0.98
C ASN A 86 27.45 4.59 2.10
N THR A 87 26.29 4.36 2.69
CA THR A 87 25.83 5.23 3.79
C THR A 87 26.69 5.03 5.05
N ALA A 88 27.20 3.82 5.32
CA ALA A 88 28.18 3.56 6.37
C ALA A 88 29.56 4.20 6.10
N ILE A 89 29.96 4.34 4.84
CA ILE A 89 31.17 5.11 4.48
C ILE A 89 30.95 6.60 4.79
N VAL A 90 29.78 7.15 4.40
CA VAL A 90 29.42 8.54 4.69
C VAL A 90 29.35 8.80 6.21
N ALA A 91 28.82 7.87 6.99
CA ALA A 91 28.81 7.93 8.47
C ALA A 91 30.23 8.12 9.02
N ARG A 92 31.16 7.28 8.58
CA ARG A 92 32.56 7.30 9.01
C ARG A 92 33.28 8.59 8.60
N CYS A 93 32.98 9.14 7.43
CA CYS A 93 33.54 10.42 7.00
C CYS A 93 32.97 11.63 7.76
N THR A 94 31.71 11.56 8.19
CA THR A 94 31.01 12.67 8.87
C THR A 94 31.09 12.59 10.40
N GLY A 95 31.58 11.48 10.95
CA GLY A 95 31.62 11.23 12.39
C GLY A 95 30.24 10.98 13.01
N ILE A 96 29.23 10.75 12.18
CA ILE A 96 27.86 10.44 12.61
C ILE A 96 27.78 8.94 12.95
N PRO A 97 27.17 8.54 14.09
CA PRO A 97 27.02 7.13 14.44
C PRO A 97 26.20 6.34 13.42
N ASP A 98 26.68 5.14 13.08
CA ASP A 98 26.02 4.20 12.14
C ASP A 98 24.56 3.92 12.52
N THR A 99 24.25 3.88 13.83
CA THR A 99 22.88 3.70 14.34
C THR A 99 21.92 4.80 13.87
N LEU A 100 22.38 6.06 13.78
CA LEU A 100 21.54 7.16 13.34
C LEU A 100 21.22 7.04 11.84
N ILE A 101 22.19 6.61 11.06
CA ILE A 101 22.03 6.36 9.63
C ILE A 101 21.09 5.18 9.38
N ALA A 102 21.25 4.10 10.14
CA ALA A 102 20.34 2.96 10.09
C ALA A 102 18.91 3.38 10.44
N LEU A 103 18.74 4.28 11.41
CA LEU A 103 17.45 4.83 11.81
C LEU A 103 16.81 5.70 10.71
N ILE A 104 17.59 6.53 10.02
CA ILE A 104 17.11 7.35 8.90
C ILE A 104 16.77 6.47 7.69
N THR A 105 17.58 5.45 7.42
CA THR A 105 17.36 4.49 6.33
C THR A 105 16.14 3.61 6.60
N ALA A 106 15.93 3.20 7.84
CA ALA A 106 14.71 2.51 8.29
C ALA A 106 13.47 3.43 8.25
N GLY A 107 13.67 4.75 8.20
CA GLY A 107 12.63 5.77 8.04
C GLY A 107 12.03 5.86 6.63
N ALA A 108 12.06 4.77 5.86
CA ALA A 108 11.41 4.60 4.55
C ALA A 108 9.86 4.61 4.60
N GLU A 109 9.29 5.33 5.57
CA GLU A 109 7.85 5.62 5.60
C GLU A 109 7.50 6.81 4.68
N TRP A 110 8.50 7.46 4.09
CA TRP A 110 8.28 8.55 3.14
C TRP A 110 7.68 8.05 1.83
N GLU A 111 7.99 6.84 1.40
CA GLU A 111 7.38 6.17 0.25
C GLU A 111 5.90 5.88 0.52
N GLU A 112 5.58 5.40 1.72
CA GLU A 112 4.19 5.17 2.14
C GLU A 112 3.40 6.47 2.17
N LEU A 113 4.01 7.55 2.70
CA LEU A 113 3.42 8.88 2.68
C LEU A 113 3.19 9.37 1.24
N ALA A 114 4.12 9.12 0.32
CA ALA A 114 3.95 9.49 -1.09
C ALA A 114 2.77 8.73 -1.74
N VAL A 115 2.61 7.44 -1.45
CA VAL A 115 1.46 6.64 -1.92
C VAL A 115 0.15 7.16 -1.32
N VAL A 116 0.15 7.52 -0.04
CA VAL A 116 -1.03 8.10 0.63
C VAL A 116 -1.40 9.44 0.04
N VAL A 117 -0.44 10.34 -0.17
CA VAL A 117 -0.65 11.66 -0.75
C VAL A 117 -1.20 11.54 -2.17
N THR A 118 -0.62 10.65 -2.99
CA THR A 118 -1.09 10.41 -4.36
C THR A 118 -2.49 9.81 -4.40
N ALA A 119 -2.81 8.88 -3.50
CA ALA A 119 -4.15 8.31 -3.37
C ALA A 119 -5.19 9.34 -2.92
N LEU A 120 -4.84 10.21 -1.98
CA LEU A 120 -5.70 11.32 -1.55
C LEU A 120 -5.89 12.36 -2.66
N ALA A 121 -4.84 12.67 -3.42
CA ALA A 121 -4.92 13.55 -4.58
C ALA A 121 -5.87 13.00 -5.67
N GLN A 122 -5.99 11.67 -5.77
CA GLN A 122 -6.94 10.99 -6.68
C GLN A 122 -8.35 10.82 -6.09
N GLY A 123 -8.63 11.38 -4.91
CA GLY A 123 -9.93 11.25 -4.23
C GLY A 123 -10.20 9.86 -3.65
N ARG A 124 -9.18 8.98 -3.55
CA ARG A 124 -9.31 7.59 -3.10
C ARG A 124 -8.90 7.43 -1.64
N ALA A 125 -9.63 8.08 -0.72
CA ALA A 125 -9.32 8.07 0.71
C ALA A 125 -9.32 6.66 1.33
N SER A 126 -10.22 5.76 0.90
CA SER A 126 -10.26 4.38 1.38
C SER A 126 -8.99 3.59 1.00
N LEU A 127 -8.41 3.86 -0.17
CA LEU A 127 -7.16 3.24 -0.61
C LEU A 127 -5.96 3.78 0.20
N ALA A 128 -5.94 5.08 0.45
CA ALA A 128 -4.93 5.70 1.30
C ALA A 128 -4.95 5.10 2.73
N LEU A 129 -6.13 4.97 3.33
CA LEU A 129 -6.29 4.38 4.66
C LEU A 129 -5.88 2.91 4.68
N GLY A 130 -6.29 2.14 3.67
CA GLY A 130 -5.89 0.73 3.52
C GLY A 130 -4.38 0.56 3.40
N ASN A 131 -3.71 1.46 2.67
CA ASN A 131 -2.26 1.45 2.54
C ASN A 131 -1.56 1.70 3.88
N ILE A 132 -2.00 2.71 4.65
CA ILE A 132 -1.40 3.04 5.96
C ILE A 132 -1.54 1.86 6.93
N VAL A 133 -2.77 1.37 7.09
CA VAL A 133 -3.06 0.31 8.07
C VAL A 133 -2.39 -1.01 7.64
N GLY A 134 -2.46 -1.34 6.35
CA GLY A 134 -1.83 -2.54 5.80
C GLY A 134 -0.31 -2.53 5.96
N SER A 135 0.34 -1.40 5.69
CA SER A 135 1.79 -1.28 5.81
C SER A 135 2.25 -1.38 7.27
N ALA A 136 1.53 -0.76 8.22
CA ALA A 136 1.82 -0.92 9.65
C ALA A 136 1.71 -2.39 10.11
N ILE A 137 0.67 -3.11 9.69
CA ILE A 137 0.49 -4.53 10.00
C ILE A 137 1.61 -5.36 9.37
N SER A 138 1.94 -5.13 8.11
CA SER A 138 3.00 -5.83 7.37
C SER A 138 4.39 -5.57 7.96
N ASN A 139 4.66 -4.36 8.44
CA ASN A 139 5.95 -4.04 9.06
C ASN A 139 6.13 -4.80 10.38
N ILE A 140 5.09 -4.87 11.21
CA ILE A 140 5.16 -5.57 12.51
C ILE A 140 5.11 -7.10 12.35
N LEU A 141 4.13 -7.62 11.60
CA LEU A 141 3.90 -9.06 11.47
C LEU A 141 4.77 -9.71 10.38
N GLY A 142 5.16 -8.95 9.37
CA GLY A 142 6.05 -9.38 8.30
C GLY A 142 7.49 -9.05 8.67
N ALA A 143 7.95 -7.84 8.33
CA ALA A 143 9.36 -7.47 8.40
C ALA A 143 10.00 -7.71 9.78
N PHE A 144 9.38 -7.21 10.85
CA PHE A 144 9.91 -7.38 12.21
C PHE A 144 9.88 -8.84 12.68
N SER A 145 8.78 -9.55 12.47
CA SER A 145 8.66 -10.96 12.88
C SER A 145 9.61 -11.87 12.09
N LEU A 146 9.76 -11.65 10.78
CA LEU A 146 10.71 -12.37 9.95
C LEU A 146 12.15 -12.07 10.38
N GLY A 147 12.46 -10.80 10.66
CA GLY A 147 13.76 -10.41 11.21
C GLY A 147 14.09 -11.12 12.54
N LEU A 148 13.08 -11.30 13.41
CA LEU A 148 13.25 -12.05 14.66
C LEU A 148 13.44 -13.56 14.48
N ILE A 149 12.93 -14.14 13.40
CA ILE A 149 13.09 -15.57 13.07
C ILE A 149 14.45 -15.83 12.42
N PHE A 150 14.88 -14.95 11.52
CA PHE A 150 16.15 -15.10 10.79
C PHE A 150 17.37 -14.56 11.54
N ARG A 151 17.20 -13.84 12.66
CA ARG A 151 18.33 -13.44 13.50
C ARG A 151 19.04 -14.66 14.10
N LYS A 152 20.36 -14.60 14.17
CA LYS A 152 21.18 -15.64 14.77
C LYS A 152 20.98 -15.65 16.28
N GLN A 153 20.51 -16.77 16.83
CA GLN A 153 20.27 -16.97 18.26
C GLN A 153 21.59 -16.89 19.05
N GLY A 154 21.96 -15.72 19.58
CA GLY A 154 23.18 -15.56 20.39
C GLY A 154 23.68 -14.14 20.59
N ASP A 155 23.35 -13.19 19.70
CA ASP A 155 23.67 -11.78 19.93
C ASP A 155 22.66 -11.18 20.92
N ALA A 156 23.15 -10.77 22.09
CA ALA A 156 22.39 -9.92 22.97
C ALA A 156 22.06 -8.62 22.21
N VAL A 157 20.81 -8.16 22.28
CA VAL A 157 20.43 -6.84 21.77
C VAL A 157 21.06 -5.81 22.71
N GLU A 158 22.34 -5.53 22.49
CA GLU A 158 23.02 -4.45 23.18
C GLU A 158 22.56 -3.14 22.57
N PHE A 159 21.54 -2.54 23.19
CA PHE A 159 21.18 -1.17 22.90
C PHE A 159 22.30 -0.26 23.37
N ASP A 160 23.16 0.12 22.42
CA ASP A 160 24.23 1.08 22.64
C ASP A 160 23.65 2.39 23.23
N ARG A 161 24.49 3.11 23.99
CA ARG A 161 24.11 4.38 24.62
C ARG A 161 23.59 5.38 23.58
N SER A 162 24.16 5.36 22.39
CA SER A 162 23.76 6.17 21.24
C SER A 162 22.31 5.86 20.82
N ALA A 163 21.95 4.59 20.70
CA ALA A 163 20.60 4.16 20.33
C ALA A 163 19.55 4.66 21.34
N ARG A 164 19.84 4.58 22.65
CA ARG A 164 18.92 5.08 23.69
C ARG A 164 18.73 6.58 23.61
N ILE A 165 19.81 7.33 23.37
CA ILE A 165 19.75 8.79 23.22
C ILE A 165 18.92 9.16 21.98
N TYR A 166 19.12 8.47 20.85
CA TYR A 166 18.33 8.71 19.64
C TYR A 166 16.86 8.38 19.83
N SER A 167 16.54 7.24 20.45
CA SER A 167 15.16 6.88 20.77
C SER A 167 14.49 7.89 21.69
N LEU A 168 15.22 8.42 22.69
CA LEU A 168 14.70 9.44 23.60
C LEU A 168 14.49 10.77 22.86
N LEU A 169 15.44 11.19 22.02
CA LEU A 169 15.29 12.40 21.20
C LEU A 169 14.11 12.29 20.25
N LEU A 170 13.96 11.18 19.52
CA LEU A 170 12.81 10.95 18.64
C LEU A 170 11.50 10.94 19.43
N LEU A 171 11.47 10.33 20.61
CA LEU A 171 10.30 10.33 21.48
C LEU A 171 9.92 11.75 21.89
N VAL A 172 10.90 12.60 22.25
CA VAL A 172 10.66 13.99 22.61
C VAL A 172 10.17 14.80 21.40
N ILE A 173 10.78 14.61 20.22
CA ILE A 173 10.36 15.28 18.98
C ILE A 173 8.92 14.89 18.63
N THR A 174 8.60 13.60 18.56
CA THR A 174 7.25 13.12 18.26
C THR A 174 6.23 13.58 19.31
N THR A 175 6.59 13.53 20.60
CA THR A 175 5.75 14.05 21.69
C THR A 175 5.54 15.56 21.59
N ALA A 176 6.51 16.33 21.11
CA ALA A 176 6.38 17.78 20.89
C ALA A 176 5.53 18.10 19.65
N VAL A 177 5.56 17.26 18.61
CA VAL A 177 4.72 17.43 17.41
C VAL A 177 3.24 17.33 17.74
N ILE A 178 2.82 16.44 18.64
CA ILE A 178 1.40 16.25 19.02
C ILE A 178 0.73 17.55 19.54
N PRO A 179 1.25 18.24 20.57
CA PRO A 179 0.67 19.49 21.06
C PRO A 179 0.81 20.61 20.03
N ILE A 180 1.89 20.67 19.24
CA ILE A 180 2.06 21.68 18.19
C ILE A 180 0.98 21.52 17.11
N SER A 181 0.76 20.31 16.61
CA SER A 181 -0.29 19.99 15.65
C SER A 181 -1.68 20.28 16.22
N THR A 182 -1.91 19.95 17.50
CA THR A 182 -3.19 20.23 18.18
C THR A 182 -3.41 21.73 18.40
N CYS A 183 -2.37 22.49 18.73
CA CYS A 183 -2.42 23.95 18.85
C CYS A 183 -2.62 24.63 17.50
N HIS A 184 -1.99 24.14 16.44
CA HIS A 184 -2.14 24.66 15.09
C HIS A 184 -3.56 24.45 14.56
N VAL A 185 -4.14 23.25 14.75
CA VAL A 185 -5.54 22.95 14.39
C VAL A 185 -6.51 23.82 15.19
N ARG A 186 -6.27 24.02 16.49
CA ARG A 186 -7.09 24.92 17.32
C ARG A 186 -7.00 26.39 16.90
N SER A 187 -5.86 26.82 16.36
CA SER A 187 -5.69 28.17 15.82
C SER A 187 -6.51 28.41 14.54
N PHE A 188 -6.78 27.38 13.75
CA PHE A 188 -7.56 27.48 12.49
C PHE A 188 -9.08 27.44 12.71
N GLY A 189 -9.55 26.92 13.85
CA GLY A 189 -10.97 26.80 14.18
C GLY A 189 -11.64 28.05 14.77
N ARG A 190 -10.93 29.17 14.92
CA ARG A 190 -11.49 30.45 15.38
C ARG A 190 -11.69 31.42 14.21
N SER A 191 -12.74 31.19 13.41
CA SER A 191 -13.36 32.31 12.68
C SER A 191 -14.37 33.00 13.61
N PRO A 192 -14.33 34.33 13.75
CA PRO A 192 -15.25 35.06 14.61
C PRO A 192 -16.67 34.95 14.06
N ALA A 193 -17.59 34.45 14.89
CA ALA A 193 -19.02 34.60 14.63
C ALA A 193 -19.34 36.10 14.63
N SER A 194 -19.65 36.65 13.46
CA SER A 194 -20.11 38.03 13.30
C SER A 194 -21.51 38.16 13.90
N SER A 195 -21.58 39.07 14.87
CA SER A 195 -22.76 39.75 15.44
C SER A 195 -23.74 40.30 14.41
#